data_AF-A0A8J3PBE7-F1
#
_entry.id   AF-A0A8J3PBE7-F1
#
_cell.length_a   1.000
_cell.length_b   1.000
_cell.length_c   1.000
_cell.angle_alpha   90.00
_cell.angle_beta   90.00
_cell.angle_gamma   90.00
#
_symmetry.space_group_name_H-M   'P 1'
#
loop_
_entity.id
_entity.type
_entity.pdbx_description
1 polymer ?
#
loop_
_entity_poly.entity_id
_entity_poly.type
_entity_poly.pdbx_seq_one_letter_code
_entity_poly.pdbx_strand_id
1 'polypeptide(L)'
;MGAGTRATIIGMESPREVVTVYAGEQPPDSWDAALFLAGPTPRTPEVASWRPQAVDLLAQLWTGPGRLVVFVPERPEGGMPHGWLRQVQWEDTCLHLSDAVVFWVPRDLATLPGFTTNVEWGRWESSGRVVLGAPPDAPGLRYLSHYAQLHGAPVADTLDGTLSAALALLGGGALRAGAHRELPLALWHDEGVRTWLAGQEAAGNRLRSARVAWTWPGPDGRAFWWAAHVGVEVAAEGRVKDNEVVIGRPDVSAVVAYLPGGSLPETRIVLVREFRSSAVTTDGYVHELPGGSQPGTADPRHVALAELAEETGLRVDAARLRPHGVRQPAATVSAHRVHLFSLELTEAELDALESGPQRHGVTADGEHTVLEFTTYARLLTDPNVDWTTVGLVTAALAAT
;
A
#
# COMPACT_ATOMS: atom_id res chain seq x y z
N MET A 1 -26.54 9.28 -45.92
CA MET A 1 -25.07 9.28 -46.09
C MET A 1 -24.50 10.27 -45.10
N GLY A 2 -23.68 9.77 -44.17
CA GLY A 2 -23.14 10.56 -43.06
C GLY A 2 -22.60 9.63 -41.99
N ALA A 3 -21.65 8.77 -42.37
CA ALA A 3 -20.92 7.93 -41.42
C ALA A 3 -19.96 8.85 -40.65
N GLY A 4 -20.28 9.12 -39.38
CA GLY A 4 -19.38 9.78 -38.45
C GLY A 4 -18.27 8.82 -38.04
N THR A 5 -17.07 9.05 -38.54
CA THR A 5 -15.86 8.33 -38.17
C THR A 5 -15.57 8.54 -36.70
N ARG A 6 -15.72 7.50 -35.88
CA ARG A 6 -15.11 7.43 -34.54
C ARG A 6 -13.60 7.49 -34.73
N ALA A 7 -13.00 8.62 -34.39
CA ALA A 7 -11.56 8.71 -34.25
C ALA A 7 -11.15 7.82 -33.08
N THR A 8 -10.60 6.65 -33.40
CA THR A 8 -9.78 5.87 -32.49
C THR A 8 -8.62 6.77 -32.05
N ILE A 9 -8.62 7.22 -30.80
CA ILE A 9 -7.44 7.81 -30.17
C ILE A 9 -6.44 6.65 -30.06
N ILE A 10 -5.58 6.51 -31.08
CA ILE A 10 -4.38 5.71 -30.98
C ILE A 10 -3.55 6.41 -29.91
N GLY A 11 -3.37 5.78 -28.75
CA GLY A 11 -2.53 6.29 -27.68
C GLY A 11 -1.13 6.53 -28.24
N MET A 12 -0.77 7.80 -28.42
CA MET A 12 0.61 8.17 -28.69
C MET A 12 1.37 7.89 -27.40
N GLU A 13 2.18 6.82 -27.39
CA GLU A 13 3.13 6.60 -26.31
C GLU A 13 3.98 7.87 -26.14
N SER A 14 4.00 8.43 -24.94
CA SER A 14 4.86 9.57 -24.62
C SER A 14 6.32 9.20 -24.93
N PRO A 15 7.09 10.08 -25.57
CA PRO A 15 8.48 9.80 -25.91
C PRO A 15 9.27 9.46 -24.64
N ARG A 16 10.11 8.43 -24.73
CA ARG A 16 10.98 8.01 -23.62
C ARG A 16 12.01 9.11 -23.36
N GLU A 17 12.12 9.51 -22.11
CA GLU A 17 13.02 10.59 -21.71
C GLU A 17 13.58 10.28 -20.32
N VAL A 18 14.88 10.53 -20.13
CA VAL A 18 15.50 10.58 -18.80
C VAL A 18 15.83 12.04 -18.50
N VAL A 19 15.26 12.56 -17.43
CA VAL A 19 15.46 13.94 -16.97
C VAL A 19 16.25 13.91 -15.67
N THR A 20 17.45 14.49 -15.68
CA THR A 20 18.24 14.67 -14.48
C THR A 20 17.80 15.94 -13.76
N VAL A 21 17.59 15.85 -12.45
CA VAL A 21 17.28 16.99 -11.57
C VAL A 21 18.40 17.07 -10.53
N TYR A 22 19.22 18.10 -10.66
CA TYR A 22 20.37 18.34 -9.78
C TYR A 22 19.95 19.08 -8.51
N ALA A 23 20.82 19.05 -7.52
CA ALA A 23 20.56 19.63 -6.22
C ALA A 23 20.29 21.15 -6.31
N GLY A 24 19.12 21.56 -5.80
CA GLY A 24 18.63 22.94 -5.88
C GLY A 24 17.71 23.24 -7.08
N GLU A 25 17.61 22.33 -8.05
CA GLU A 25 16.67 22.44 -9.16
C GLU A 25 15.27 21.97 -8.75
N GLN A 26 14.25 22.47 -9.46
CA GLN A 26 12.86 22.07 -9.27
C GLN A 26 12.51 20.89 -10.18
N PRO A 27 11.84 19.85 -9.67
CA PRO A 27 11.44 18.72 -10.49
C PRO A 27 10.31 19.07 -11.48
N PRO A 28 10.25 18.41 -12.65
CA PRO A 28 9.17 18.62 -13.64
C PRO A 28 7.79 18.25 -13.08
N ASP A 29 6.74 19.03 -13.34
CA ASP A 29 5.36 18.86 -12.81
C ASP A 29 4.68 17.50 -13.07
N SER A 30 5.25 16.66 -13.94
CA SER A 30 4.79 15.30 -14.23
C SER A 30 5.94 14.36 -14.65
N TRP A 31 5.83 13.09 -14.25
CA TRP A 31 6.71 11.99 -14.68
C TRP A 31 6.01 10.63 -14.52
N ASP A 32 6.61 9.60 -15.11
CA ASP A 32 6.13 8.22 -15.03
C ASP A 32 6.85 7.45 -13.92
N ALA A 33 8.14 7.70 -13.75
CA ALA A 33 8.94 7.15 -12.67
C ALA A 33 9.99 8.16 -12.18
N ALA A 34 10.39 8.04 -10.93
CA ALA A 34 11.48 8.82 -10.36
C ALA A 34 12.39 7.96 -9.48
N LEU A 35 13.69 8.21 -9.54
CA LEU A 35 14.67 7.59 -8.65
C LEU A 35 15.64 8.60 -8.07
N PHE A 36 16.16 8.31 -6.88
CA PHE A 36 17.19 9.11 -6.22
C PHE A 36 18.52 8.36 -6.16
N LEU A 37 19.61 9.05 -6.49
CA LEU A 37 20.97 8.52 -6.43
C LEU A 37 21.64 8.83 -5.08
N ALA A 38 21.29 8.05 -4.06
CA ALA A 38 21.91 8.11 -2.73
C ALA A 38 23.26 7.39 -2.71
N GLY A 39 24.16 7.87 -1.86
CA GLY A 39 25.54 7.36 -1.80
C GLY A 39 26.55 8.44 -1.41
N PRO A 40 27.81 8.05 -1.17
CA PRO A 40 28.87 9.00 -0.83
C PRO A 40 29.08 10.00 -1.98
N THR A 41 29.23 11.27 -1.62
CA THR A 41 29.68 12.35 -2.50
C THR A 41 31.17 12.61 -2.27
N PRO A 42 31.98 12.85 -3.32
CA PRO A 42 33.39 13.20 -3.17
C PRO A 42 33.62 14.35 -2.19
N ARG A 43 34.63 14.23 -1.31
CA ARG A 43 35.02 15.31 -0.38
C ARG A 43 35.82 16.42 -1.04
N THR A 44 36.50 16.11 -2.13
CA THR A 44 37.36 17.04 -2.86
C THR A 44 37.12 16.91 -4.36
N PRO A 45 37.37 17.97 -5.16
CA PRO A 45 37.12 17.95 -6.60
C PRO A 45 37.98 16.95 -7.39
N GLU A 46 39.10 16.48 -6.83
CA GLU A 46 40.02 15.55 -7.50
C GLU A 46 39.49 14.11 -7.54
N VAL A 47 38.50 13.80 -6.71
CA VAL A 47 37.86 12.48 -6.66
C VAL A 47 36.60 12.54 -7.52
N ALA A 48 36.55 11.73 -8.58
CA ALA A 48 35.41 11.70 -9.48
C ALA A 48 34.14 11.17 -8.79
N SER A 49 33.00 11.78 -9.11
CA SER A 49 31.69 11.24 -8.72
C SER A 49 31.31 10.05 -9.63
N TRP A 50 30.61 9.09 -9.05
CA TRP A 50 30.03 7.95 -9.76
C TRP A 50 28.67 8.27 -10.41
N ARG A 51 28.04 9.40 -10.02
CA ARG A 51 26.68 9.74 -10.45
C ARG A 51 26.54 10.09 -11.93
N PRO A 52 27.50 10.77 -12.60
CA PRO A 52 27.45 10.97 -14.04
C PRO A 52 27.38 9.65 -14.82
N GLN A 53 28.23 8.68 -14.47
CA GLN A 53 28.18 7.33 -15.06
C GLN A 53 26.82 6.66 -14.81
N ALA A 54 26.26 6.81 -13.61
CA ALA A 54 24.95 6.25 -13.29
C ALA A 54 23.83 6.86 -14.14
N VAL A 55 23.84 8.17 -14.37
CA VAL A 55 22.87 8.85 -15.26
C VAL A 55 22.99 8.34 -16.69
N ASP A 56 24.21 8.20 -17.22
CA ASP A 56 24.45 7.67 -18.57
C ASP A 56 23.94 6.23 -18.71
N LEU A 57 24.16 5.39 -17.71
CA LEU A 57 23.65 4.01 -17.66
C LEU A 57 22.12 3.99 -17.60
N LEU A 58 21.50 4.82 -16.76
CA LEU A 58 20.04 4.92 -16.67
C LEU A 58 19.40 5.36 -17.99
N ALA A 59 20.02 6.31 -18.70
CA ALA A 59 19.59 6.72 -20.03
C ALA A 59 19.61 5.58 -21.06
N GLN A 60 20.55 4.64 -20.92
CA GLN A 60 20.65 3.46 -21.78
C GLN A 60 19.71 2.33 -21.36
N LEU A 61 19.53 2.12 -20.05
CA LEU A 61 18.78 1.00 -19.49
C LEU A 61 17.27 1.28 -19.39
N TRP A 62 16.84 2.54 -19.37
CA TRP A 62 15.43 2.88 -19.25
C TRP A 62 14.64 2.43 -20.48
N THR A 63 13.78 1.43 -20.29
CA THR A 63 12.92 0.87 -21.34
C THR A 63 11.43 1.16 -21.11
N GLY A 64 11.08 1.73 -19.97
CA GLY A 64 9.70 2.06 -19.64
C GLY A 64 9.13 3.17 -20.54
N PRO A 65 7.80 3.27 -20.65
CA PRO A 65 7.14 4.39 -21.32
C PRO A 65 7.39 5.70 -20.57
N GLY A 66 7.45 6.80 -21.32
CA GLY A 66 7.47 8.15 -20.76
C GLY A 66 8.75 8.54 -20.01
N ARG A 67 8.58 9.39 -19.00
CA ARG A 67 9.67 10.13 -18.35
C ARG A 67 10.16 9.45 -17.07
N LEU A 68 11.45 9.16 -17.03
CA LEU A 68 12.19 8.84 -15.80
C LEU A 68 12.88 10.11 -15.27
N VAL A 69 12.57 10.51 -14.04
CA VAL A 69 13.27 11.58 -13.33
C VAL A 69 14.39 10.98 -12.47
N VAL A 70 15.60 11.51 -12.57
CA VAL A 70 16.76 11.07 -11.81
C VAL A 70 17.23 12.21 -10.92
N PHE A 71 17.00 12.08 -9.61
CA PHE A 71 17.46 13.04 -8.62
C PHE A 71 18.92 12.79 -8.26
N VAL A 72 19.74 13.82 -8.48
CA VAL A 72 21.19 13.79 -8.25
C VAL A 72 21.54 14.80 -7.15
N PRO A 73 21.95 14.36 -5.95
CA PRO A 73 22.28 15.25 -4.82
C PRO A 73 23.65 15.95 -4.98
N GLU A 74 23.99 16.34 -6.20
CA GLU A 74 25.17 17.11 -6.56
C GLU A 74 24.77 18.24 -7.52
N ARG A 75 25.66 19.19 -7.76
CA ARG A 75 25.55 20.14 -8.87
C ARG A 75 25.89 19.47 -10.21
N PRO A 76 25.49 20.04 -11.37
CA PRO A 76 25.89 19.53 -12.68
C PRO A 76 27.41 19.39 -12.84
N GLU A 77 28.17 20.37 -12.35
CA GLU A 77 29.64 20.37 -12.32
C GLU A 77 30.25 19.53 -11.19
N GLY A 78 29.42 18.90 -10.35
CA GLY A 78 29.83 18.07 -9.21
C GLY A 78 29.88 18.80 -7.86
N GLY A 79 29.86 17.98 -6.81
CA GLY A 79 29.94 18.44 -5.42
C GLY A 79 28.66 19.08 -4.91
N MET A 80 28.70 19.54 -3.66
CA MET A 80 27.51 20.01 -2.93
C MET A 80 27.16 21.47 -3.27
N PRO A 81 25.86 21.81 -3.39
CA PRO A 81 25.39 23.19 -3.44
C PRO A 81 25.78 24.04 -2.23
N HIS A 82 25.68 25.36 -2.39
CA HIS A 82 25.89 26.29 -1.29
C HIS A 82 24.71 26.29 -0.30
N GLY A 83 25.02 26.03 0.97
CA GLY A 83 24.06 26.11 2.08
C GLY A 83 23.57 24.75 2.54
N TRP A 84 24.11 24.28 3.66
CA TRP A 84 23.82 22.96 4.23
C TRP A 84 22.32 22.68 4.41
N LEU A 85 21.57 23.64 4.97
CA LEU A 85 20.13 23.44 5.23
C LEU A 85 19.33 23.27 3.94
N ARG A 86 19.67 24.04 2.88
CA ARG A 86 19.00 23.94 1.59
C ARG A 86 19.25 22.58 0.93
N GLN A 87 20.48 22.07 1.04
CA GLN A 87 20.82 20.75 0.56
C GLN A 87 19.99 19.67 1.25
N VAL A 88 19.99 19.66 2.58
CA VAL A 88 19.24 18.66 3.37
C VAL A 88 17.74 18.71 3.05
N GLN A 89 17.16 19.91 2.88
CA GLN A 89 15.76 20.06 2.51
C GLN A 89 15.45 19.53 1.10
N TRP A 90 16.34 19.78 0.14
CA TRP A 90 16.18 19.27 -1.22
C TRP A 90 16.31 17.76 -1.28
N GLU A 91 17.32 17.19 -0.59
CA GLU A 91 17.51 15.74 -0.46
C GLU A 91 16.29 15.09 0.19
N ASP A 92 15.79 15.63 1.32
CA ASP A 92 14.58 15.12 1.98
C ASP A 92 13.40 15.12 1.01
N THR A 93 13.15 16.24 0.33
CA THR A 93 12.03 16.36 -0.62
C THR A 93 12.13 15.34 -1.75
N CYS A 94 13.29 15.22 -2.39
CA CYS A 94 13.47 14.34 -3.55
C CYS A 94 13.45 12.86 -3.16
N LEU A 95 13.91 12.50 -1.96
CA LEU A 95 13.78 11.15 -1.43
C LEU A 95 12.30 10.75 -1.22
N HIS A 96 11.44 11.67 -0.75
CA HIS A 96 10.00 11.40 -0.63
C HIS A 96 9.31 11.27 -2.00
N LEU A 97 9.73 12.07 -2.99
CA LEU A 97 9.22 12.03 -4.36
C LEU A 97 9.64 10.78 -5.15
N SER A 98 10.66 10.06 -4.68
CA SER A 98 11.23 8.95 -5.43
C SER A 98 10.43 7.66 -5.30
N ASP A 99 10.30 6.97 -6.43
CA ASP A 99 9.71 5.64 -6.50
C ASP A 99 10.71 4.55 -6.11
N ALA A 100 11.99 4.78 -6.43
CA ALA A 100 13.12 3.97 -5.99
C ALA A 100 14.27 4.83 -5.46
N VAL A 101 15.00 4.32 -4.47
CA VAL A 101 16.21 4.97 -3.94
C VAL A 101 17.39 4.03 -4.13
N VAL A 102 18.32 4.43 -5.00
CA VAL A 102 19.57 3.71 -5.26
C VAL A 102 20.57 4.13 -4.20
N PHE A 103 21.06 3.17 -3.41
CA PHE A 103 22.20 3.35 -2.53
C PHE A 103 23.41 2.66 -3.14
N TRP A 104 24.15 3.37 -3.99
CA TRP A 104 25.47 2.90 -4.45
C TRP A 104 26.55 3.42 -3.52
N VAL A 105 27.26 2.52 -2.85
CA VAL A 105 28.18 2.83 -1.74
C VAL A 105 29.60 2.36 -2.07
N PRO A 106 30.31 2.99 -3.04
CA PRO A 106 31.71 2.72 -3.35
C PRO A 106 32.61 3.34 -2.27
N ARG A 107 32.47 2.85 -1.04
CA ARG A 107 33.02 3.50 0.14
C ARG A 107 34.54 3.46 0.10
N ASP A 108 35.13 4.62 0.30
CA ASP A 108 36.53 4.80 0.61
C ASP A 108 36.59 5.76 1.81
N LEU A 109 37.17 5.33 2.93
CA LEU A 109 37.14 6.14 4.15
C LEU A 109 37.93 7.45 4.04
N ALA A 110 38.88 7.54 3.12
CA ALA A 110 39.61 8.77 2.83
C ALA A 110 38.78 9.69 1.94
N THR A 111 38.25 9.18 0.84
CA THR A 111 37.71 10.01 -0.26
C THR A 111 36.17 10.01 -0.37
N LEU A 112 35.51 8.91 -0.04
CA LEU A 112 34.07 8.64 -0.20
C LEU A 112 33.47 7.90 1.02
N PRO A 113 33.50 8.48 2.23
CA PRO A 113 33.19 7.75 3.47
C PRO A 113 31.71 7.39 3.65
N GLY A 114 30.78 8.13 3.06
CA GLY A 114 29.33 7.83 3.09
C GLY A 114 28.71 7.81 4.50
N PHE A 115 29.06 8.75 5.37
CA PHE A 115 28.50 8.81 6.73
C PHE A 115 27.03 9.25 6.74
N THR A 116 26.67 10.30 6.00
CA THR A 116 25.26 10.73 5.84
C THR A 116 24.44 9.64 5.16
N THR A 117 25.04 8.94 4.19
CA THR A 117 24.42 7.79 3.51
C THR A 117 23.94 6.71 4.47
N ASN A 118 24.65 6.46 5.59
CA ASN A 118 24.19 5.50 6.60
C ASN A 118 22.90 5.96 7.31
N VAL A 119 22.76 7.27 7.53
CA VAL A 119 21.55 7.85 8.16
C VAL A 119 20.38 7.79 7.19
N GLU A 120 20.61 8.13 5.92
CA GLU A 120 19.60 8.01 4.86
C GLU A 120 19.18 6.55 4.66
N TRP A 121 20.13 5.61 4.64
CA TRP A 121 19.85 4.17 4.56
C TRP A 121 18.92 3.73 5.69
N GLY A 122 19.26 4.02 6.95
CA GLY A 122 18.44 3.64 8.11
C GLY A 122 17.05 4.28 8.13
N ARG A 123 16.84 5.38 7.39
CA ARG A 123 15.53 6.01 7.24
C ARG A 123 14.65 5.34 6.19
N TRP A 124 15.25 4.70 5.19
CA TRP A 124 14.55 4.19 4.01
C TRP A 124 14.61 2.66 3.84
N GLU A 125 15.46 1.94 4.58
CA GLU A 125 15.69 0.50 4.39
C GLU A 125 14.44 -0.38 4.45
N SER A 126 13.43 0.02 5.22
CA SER A 126 12.15 -0.69 5.37
C SER A 126 11.05 -0.19 4.44
N SER A 127 11.34 0.80 3.58
CA SER A 127 10.32 1.44 2.73
C SER A 127 9.87 0.61 1.54
N GLY A 128 10.54 -0.52 1.26
CA GLY A 128 10.30 -1.36 0.07
C GLY A 128 10.77 -0.75 -1.26
N ARG A 129 11.43 0.42 -1.23
CA ARG A 129 11.84 1.18 -2.43
C ARG A 129 13.35 1.25 -2.63
N VAL A 130 14.14 0.67 -1.73
CA VAL A 130 15.60 0.83 -1.75
C VAL A 130 16.28 -0.30 -2.51
N VAL A 131 17.40 0.02 -3.15
CA VAL A 131 18.35 -0.95 -3.68
C VAL A 131 19.72 -0.63 -3.12
N LEU A 132 20.41 -1.63 -2.59
CA LEU A 132 21.78 -1.49 -2.12
C LEU A 132 22.76 -1.99 -3.17
N GLY A 133 23.84 -1.27 -3.37
CA GLY A 133 25.00 -1.86 -4.03
C GLY A 133 26.31 -1.24 -3.64
N ALA A 134 27.37 -1.99 -3.81
CA ALA A 134 28.73 -1.53 -3.58
C ALA A 134 29.76 -2.46 -4.22
N PRO A 135 30.96 -1.98 -4.54
CA PRO A 135 32.08 -2.84 -4.90
C PRO A 135 32.33 -3.92 -3.84
N PRO A 136 32.74 -5.15 -4.21
CA PRO A 136 32.94 -6.26 -3.27
C PRO A 136 33.90 -5.97 -2.11
N ASP A 137 34.85 -5.06 -2.33
CA ASP A 137 35.91 -4.67 -1.40
C ASP A 137 35.58 -3.41 -0.58
N ALA A 138 34.41 -2.79 -0.79
CA ALA A 138 34.02 -1.60 -0.05
C ALA A 138 33.80 -1.90 1.46
N PRO A 139 34.47 -1.16 2.37
CA PRO A 139 34.44 -1.44 3.80
C PRO A 139 33.11 -1.02 4.46
N GLY A 140 32.82 -1.62 5.62
CA GLY A 140 31.75 -1.14 6.51
C GLY A 140 30.31 -1.34 6.00
N LEU A 141 30.09 -2.30 5.11
CA LEU A 141 28.77 -2.57 4.53
C LEU A 141 27.95 -3.63 5.27
N ARG A 142 28.57 -4.40 6.17
CA ARG A 142 27.95 -5.55 6.84
C ARG A 142 26.57 -5.24 7.43
N TYR A 143 26.41 -4.07 8.04
CA TYR A 143 25.14 -3.67 8.65
C TYR A 143 24.07 -3.31 7.61
N LEU A 144 24.46 -2.56 6.56
CA LEU A 144 23.57 -2.20 5.46
C LEU A 144 23.08 -3.46 4.74
N SER A 145 23.98 -4.39 4.44
CA SER A 145 23.64 -5.66 3.79
C SER A 145 22.73 -6.54 4.66
N HIS A 146 22.91 -6.55 5.99
CA HIS A 146 22.05 -7.31 6.90
C HIS A 146 20.60 -6.83 6.82
N TYR A 147 20.37 -5.52 6.91
CA TYR A 147 19.01 -4.98 6.84
C TYR A 147 18.43 -5.00 5.43
N ALA A 148 19.25 -4.89 4.39
CA ALA A 148 18.79 -5.12 3.02
C ALA A 148 18.20 -6.54 2.89
N GLN A 149 18.88 -7.56 3.42
CA GLN A 149 18.36 -8.93 3.43
C GLN A 149 17.11 -9.08 4.31
N LEU A 150 17.09 -8.48 5.49
CA LEU A 150 15.95 -8.52 6.41
C LEU A 150 14.68 -7.95 5.77
N HIS A 151 14.81 -6.88 4.99
CA HIS A 151 13.69 -6.20 4.33
C HIS A 151 13.48 -6.64 2.88
N GLY A 152 14.23 -7.63 2.38
CA GLY A 152 14.12 -8.11 1.00
C GLY A 152 14.56 -7.09 -0.07
N ALA A 153 15.34 -6.08 0.30
CA ALA A 153 15.88 -5.11 -0.64
C ALA A 153 16.94 -5.77 -1.55
N PRO A 154 16.90 -5.55 -2.88
CA PRO A 154 17.91 -6.09 -3.78
C PRO A 154 19.31 -5.57 -3.44
N VAL A 155 20.31 -6.46 -3.57
CA VAL A 155 21.73 -6.17 -3.34
C VAL A 155 22.54 -6.55 -4.58
N ALA A 156 23.42 -5.66 -5.03
CA ALA A 156 24.33 -5.91 -6.16
C ALA A 156 25.76 -5.44 -5.87
N ASP A 157 26.74 -6.02 -6.56
CA ASP A 157 28.18 -5.71 -6.40
C ASP A 157 28.74 -4.77 -7.47
N THR A 158 27.90 -4.35 -8.42
CA THR A 158 28.24 -3.47 -9.55
C THR A 158 27.20 -2.36 -9.68
N LEU A 159 27.64 -1.17 -10.15
CA LEU A 159 26.75 -0.03 -10.37
C LEU A 159 25.63 -0.40 -11.35
N ASP A 160 25.97 -1.01 -12.48
CA ASP A 160 25.04 -1.50 -13.50
C ASP A 160 24.00 -2.46 -12.92
N GLY A 161 24.42 -3.40 -12.06
CA GLY A 161 23.52 -4.34 -11.38
C GLY A 161 22.58 -3.63 -10.41
N THR A 162 23.09 -2.65 -9.65
CA THR A 162 22.27 -1.84 -8.73
C THR A 162 21.22 -1.03 -9.47
N LEU A 163 21.60 -0.36 -10.57
CA LEU A 163 20.69 0.44 -11.38
C LEU A 163 19.65 -0.44 -12.08
N SER A 164 20.05 -1.61 -12.59
CA SER A 164 19.13 -2.58 -13.19
C SER A 164 18.08 -3.07 -12.19
N ALA A 165 18.49 -3.37 -10.95
CA ALA A 165 17.57 -3.77 -9.90
C ALA A 165 16.60 -2.62 -9.51
N ALA A 166 17.08 -1.37 -9.49
CA ALA A 166 16.20 -0.23 -9.23
C ALA A 166 15.17 -0.03 -10.35
N LEU A 167 15.57 -0.15 -11.62
CA LEU A 167 14.63 -0.11 -12.74
C LEU A 167 13.62 -1.26 -12.70
N ALA A 168 14.02 -2.46 -12.23
CA ALA A 168 13.09 -3.57 -12.02
C ALA A 168 12.03 -3.26 -10.96
N LEU A 169 12.38 -2.55 -9.88
CA LEU A 169 11.41 -2.06 -8.89
C LEU A 169 10.43 -1.04 -9.48
N LEU A 170 10.90 -0.16 -10.38
CA LEU A 170 10.05 0.84 -11.05
C LEU A 170 9.09 0.19 -12.06
N GLY A 171 9.47 -0.94 -12.64
CA GLY A 171 8.68 -1.62 -13.67
C GLY A 171 8.38 -0.72 -14.86
N GLY A 172 7.12 -0.68 -15.29
CA GLY A 172 6.67 0.15 -16.40
C GLY A 172 6.44 1.63 -16.06
N GLY A 173 6.59 2.04 -14.81
CA GLY A 173 6.17 3.38 -14.38
C GLY A 173 4.67 3.64 -14.53
N ALA A 174 4.25 4.85 -14.15
CA ALA A 174 2.89 5.35 -14.35
C ALA A 174 2.86 6.87 -14.25
N LEU A 175 2.34 7.53 -15.29
CA LEU A 175 2.21 8.97 -15.35
C LEU A 175 1.45 9.52 -14.12
N ARG A 176 2.12 10.40 -13.39
CA ARG A 176 1.58 11.18 -12.28
C ARG A 176 1.94 12.65 -12.48
N ALA A 177 1.05 13.53 -12.02
CA ALA A 177 1.23 14.97 -12.10
C ALA A 177 0.85 15.65 -10.78
N GLY A 178 1.43 16.81 -10.50
CA GLY A 178 1.15 17.57 -9.28
C GLY A 178 1.39 16.74 -8.02
N ALA A 179 0.44 16.76 -7.08
CA ALA A 179 0.57 16.05 -5.79
C ALA A 179 0.52 14.52 -5.93
N HIS A 180 -0.01 13.97 -7.02
CA HIS A 180 -0.06 12.51 -7.22
C HIS A 180 1.33 11.88 -7.31
N ARG A 181 2.34 12.67 -7.66
CA ARG A 181 3.74 12.24 -7.74
C ARG A 181 4.37 11.99 -6.37
N GLU A 182 3.77 12.53 -5.30
CA GLU A 182 4.25 12.32 -3.94
C GLU A 182 3.80 10.96 -3.35
N LEU A 183 2.97 10.22 -4.10
CA LEU A 183 2.67 8.81 -3.85
C LEU A 183 3.61 7.95 -4.72
N PRO A 184 4.53 7.18 -4.12
CA PRO A 184 5.43 6.29 -4.87
C PRO A 184 4.67 5.25 -5.68
N LEU A 185 5.25 4.74 -6.77
CA LEU A 185 4.60 3.80 -7.70
C LEU A 185 3.91 2.63 -7.01
N ALA A 186 4.58 2.01 -6.03
CA ALA A 186 4.01 0.89 -5.28
C ALA A 186 2.65 1.23 -4.62
N LEU A 187 2.52 2.44 -4.05
CA LEU A 187 1.25 2.92 -3.49
C LEU A 187 0.34 3.51 -4.55
N TRP A 188 0.87 4.11 -5.60
CA TRP A 188 0.04 4.61 -6.70
C TRP A 188 -0.73 3.48 -7.39
N HIS A 189 -0.14 2.29 -7.48
CA HIS A 189 -0.77 1.09 -8.03
C HIS A 189 -1.64 0.34 -7.02
N ASP A 190 -1.60 0.70 -5.74
CA ASP A 190 -2.41 0.05 -4.70
C ASP A 190 -3.90 0.32 -4.90
N GLU A 191 -4.72 -0.73 -4.88
CA GLU A 191 -6.17 -0.61 -5.11
C GLU A 191 -6.86 0.24 -4.04
N GLY A 192 -6.42 0.16 -2.78
CA GLY A 192 -6.94 0.94 -1.67
C GLY A 192 -6.64 2.43 -1.85
N VAL A 193 -5.41 2.78 -2.23
CA VAL A 193 -5.02 4.16 -2.55
C VAL A 193 -5.82 4.69 -3.74
N ARG A 194 -5.94 3.91 -4.82
CA ARG A 194 -6.73 4.29 -6.01
C ARG A 194 -8.20 4.53 -5.66
N THR A 195 -8.78 3.66 -4.84
CA THR A 195 -10.17 3.77 -4.36
C THR A 195 -10.37 5.05 -3.54
N TRP A 196 -9.47 5.32 -2.59
CA TRP A 196 -9.52 6.52 -1.76
C TRP A 196 -9.42 7.80 -2.60
N LEU A 197 -8.42 7.88 -3.49
CA LEU A 197 -8.24 9.04 -4.37
C LEU A 197 -9.46 9.25 -5.27
N ALA A 198 -9.96 8.18 -5.91
CA ALA A 198 -11.14 8.27 -6.77
C ALA A 198 -12.37 8.76 -6.00
N GLY A 199 -12.54 8.35 -4.73
CA GLY A 199 -13.60 8.85 -3.86
C GLY A 199 -13.48 10.35 -3.57
N GLN A 200 -12.27 10.84 -3.30
CA GLN A 200 -12.02 12.28 -3.10
C GLN A 200 -12.27 13.08 -4.38
N GLU A 201 -11.74 12.62 -5.51
CA GLU A 201 -11.90 13.27 -6.81
C GLU A 201 -13.37 13.29 -7.26
N ALA A 202 -14.12 12.21 -7.03
CA ALA A 202 -15.56 12.15 -7.31
C ALA A 202 -16.37 13.13 -6.45
N ALA A 203 -15.92 13.41 -5.22
CA ALA A 203 -16.49 14.45 -4.36
C ALA A 203 -16.04 15.88 -4.77
N GLY A 204 -15.22 16.01 -5.81
CA GLY A 204 -14.66 17.28 -6.29
C GLY A 204 -13.41 17.74 -5.53
N ASN A 205 -12.94 16.98 -4.55
CA ASN A 205 -11.74 17.30 -3.78
C ASN A 205 -10.48 17.01 -4.60
N ARG A 206 -9.36 17.61 -4.21
CA ARG A 206 -8.07 17.43 -4.91
C ARG A 206 -6.94 17.19 -3.95
N LEU A 207 -6.09 16.21 -4.25
CA LEU A 207 -4.84 16.03 -3.52
C LEU A 207 -3.92 17.23 -3.79
N ARG A 208 -3.37 17.80 -2.71
CA ARG A 208 -2.44 18.93 -2.71
C ARG A 208 -1.05 18.54 -2.23
N SER A 209 -0.95 17.54 -1.36
CA SER A 209 0.31 16.90 -0.96
C SER A 209 0.05 15.50 -0.40
N ALA A 210 1.07 14.65 -0.45
CA ALA A 210 1.10 13.36 0.22
C ALA A 210 2.52 13.04 0.69
N ARG A 211 2.65 12.58 1.94
CA ARG A 211 3.92 12.10 2.48
C ARG A 211 3.68 10.73 3.09
N VAL A 212 4.23 9.70 2.47
CA VAL A 212 4.18 8.34 3.02
C VAL A 212 4.89 8.32 4.36
N ALA A 213 4.14 8.06 5.42
CA ALA A 213 4.65 7.98 6.78
C ALA A 213 5.19 6.57 7.06
N TRP A 214 4.48 5.54 6.58
CA TRP A 214 4.82 4.14 6.82
C TRP A 214 4.07 3.22 5.86
N THR A 215 4.69 2.07 5.59
CA THR A 215 4.08 0.93 4.89
C THR A 215 4.43 -0.35 5.64
N TRP A 216 3.50 -1.29 5.71
CA TRP A 216 3.75 -2.65 6.18
C TRP A 216 3.55 -3.63 5.03
N PRO A 217 4.57 -4.39 4.65
CA PRO A 217 4.43 -5.36 3.57
C PRO A 217 3.56 -6.55 4.01
N GLY A 218 2.77 -7.08 3.09
CA GLY A 218 2.15 -8.39 3.20
C GLY A 218 3.11 -9.51 2.77
N PRO A 219 2.65 -10.78 2.78
CA PRO A 219 3.47 -11.94 2.41
C PRO A 219 4.06 -11.89 1.00
N ASP A 220 3.43 -11.15 0.09
CA ASP A 220 3.85 -10.96 -1.30
C ASP A 220 4.77 -9.73 -1.51
N GLY A 221 5.15 -9.04 -0.41
CA GLY A 221 5.99 -7.85 -0.42
C GLY A 221 5.27 -6.55 -0.77
N ARG A 222 3.99 -6.58 -1.17
CA ARG A 222 3.19 -5.36 -1.42
C ARG A 222 2.72 -4.74 -0.11
N ALA A 223 2.45 -3.44 -0.10
CA ALA A 223 1.95 -2.77 1.10
C ALA A 223 0.57 -3.31 1.49
N PHE A 224 0.50 -4.09 2.56
CA PHE A 224 -0.77 -4.56 3.14
C PHE A 224 -1.39 -3.48 4.04
N TRP A 225 -0.57 -2.75 4.79
CA TRP A 225 -0.97 -1.49 5.42
C TRP A 225 -0.15 -0.34 4.88
N TRP A 226 -0.75 0.83 4.80
CA TRP A 226 -0.06 2.07 4.48
C TRP A 226 -0.64 3.24 5.25
N ALA A 227 0.21 4.23 5.52
CA ALA A 227 -0.18 5.50 6.11
C ALA A 227 0.48 6.65 5.35
N ALA A 228 -0.30 7.66 5.00
CA ALA A 228 0.20 8.87 4.36
C ALA A 228 -0.38 10.11 5.06
N HIS A 229 0.49 11.06 5.36
CA HIS A 229 0.07 12.41 5.75
C HIS A 229 -0.29 13.20 4.49
N VAL A 230 -1.48 13.79 4.43
CA VAL A 230 -2.03 14.33 3.18
C VAL A 230 -2.56 15.74 3.33
N GLY A 231 -2.40 16.51 2.26
CA GLY A 231 -3.10 17.76 2.02
C GLY A 231 -4.21 17.54 1.01
N VAL A 232 -5.45 17.84 1.37
CA VAL A 232 -6.61 17.74 0.48
C VAL A 232 -7.31 19.09 0.41
N GLU A 233 -7.47 19.61 -0.80
CA GLU A 233 -8.39 20.71 -1.06
C GLU A 233 -9.82 20.19 -1.01
N VAL A 234 -10.60 20.72 -0.07
CA VAL A 234 -12.01 20.38 0.10
C VAL A 234 -12.83 21.38 -0.70
N ALA A 235 -13.21 21.01 -1.92
CA ALA A 235 -13.77 21.95 -2.89
C ALA A 235 -15.07 22.59 -2.41
N ALA A 236 -15.93 21.81 -1.74
CA ALA A 236 -17.19 22.29 -1.18
C ALA A 236 -17.01 23.32 -0.06
N GLU A 237 -15.85 23.33 0.60
CA GLU A 237 -15.55 24.21 1.74
C GLU A 237 -14.58 25.34 1.38
N GLY A 238 -13.99 25.33 0.18
CA GLY A 238 -13.03 26.34 -0.26
C GLY A 238 -11.77 26.43 0.61
N ARG A 239 -11.35 25.32 1.24
CA ARG A 239 -10.17 25.26 2.11
C ARG A 239 -9.30 24.05 1.84
N VAL A 240 -8.07 24.08 2.35
CA VAL A 240 -7.17 22.92 2.39
C VAL A 240 -7.18 22.32 3.78
N LYS A 241 -7.20 20.99 3.86
CA LYS A 241 -7.01 20.20 5.08
C LYS A 241 -5.68 19.46 4.94
N ASP A 242 -4.67 19.84 5.70
CA ASP A 242 -3.27 19.41 5.55
C ASP A 242 -2.67 18.80 6.81
N ASN A 243 -3.52 18.37 7.74
CA ASN A 243 -3.14 17.78 9.03
C ASN A 243 -3.70 16.36 9.21
N GLU A 244 -4.10 15.71 8.13
CA GLU A 244 -4.74 14.39 8.16
C GLU A 244 -3.77 13.28 7.82
N VAL A 245 -3.98 12.14 8.48
CA VAL A 245 -3.33 10.88 8.13
C VAL A 245 -4.39 9.95 7.57
N VAL A 246 -4.15 9.45 6.36
CA VAL A 246 -4.97 8.40 5.77
C VAL A 246 -4.25 7.08 5.99
N ILE A 247 -4.96 6.13 6.59
CA ILE A 247 -4.49 4.76 6.79
C ILE A 247 -5.32 3.84 5.90
N GLY A 248 -4.67 2.98 5.14
CA GLY A 248 -5.35 2.03 4.26
C GLY A 248 -4.83 0.61 4.40
N ARG A 249 -5.68 -0.31 3.97
CA ARG A 249 -5.44 -1.73 3.78
C ARG A 249 -6.37 -2.27 2.69
N PRO A 250 -6.19 -3.51 2.22
CA PRO A 250 -7.15 -4.18 1.34
C PRO A 250 -8.57 -4.16 1.92
N ASP A 251 -9.56 -4.01 1.04
CA ASP A 251 -10.97 -4.15 1.39
C ASP A 251 -11.27 -5.56 1.93
N VAL A 252 -12.30 -5.65 2.76
CA VAL A 252 -12.76 -6.90 3.39
C VAL A 252 -14.07 -7.35 2.76
N SER A 253 -14.29 -8.65 2.64
CA SER A 253 -15.60 -9.22 2.36
C SER A 253 -16.13 -9.94 3.59
N ALA A 254 -17.37 -9.66 3.99
CA ALA A 254 -17.98 -10.22 5.20
C ALA A 254 -19.35 -10.85 4.89
N VAL A 255 -19.68 -11.95 5.57
CA VAL A 255 -20.92 -12.70 5.37
C VAL A 255 -21.76 -12.74 6.63
N VAL A 256 -22.97 -12.20 6.55
CA VAL A 256 -24.02 -12.43 7.56
C VAL A 256 -24.68 -13.78 7.24
N ALA A 257 -24.18 -14.86 7.85
CA ALA A 257 -24.83 -16.17 7.80
C ALA A 257 -25.89 -16.26 8.91
N TYR A 258 -27.16 -16.46 8.53
CA TYR A 258 -28.27 -16.34 9.46
C TYR A 258 -29.40 -17.34 9.15
N LEU A 259 -30.14 -17.74 10.19
CA LEU A 259 -31.39 -18.48 10.08
C LEU A 259 -32.54 -17.58 10.60
N PRO A 260 -33.53 -17.23 9.76
CA PRO A 260 -34.69 -16.44 10.17
C PRO A 260 -35.42 -17.08 11.36
N GLY A 261 -35.77 -16.25 12.35
CA GLY A 261 -36.65 -16.64 13.46
C GLY A 261 -38.13 -16.33 13.18
N GLY A 262 -39.00 -16.55 14.17
CA GLY A 262 -40.40 -16.10 14.09
C GLY A 262 -40.54 -14.57 14.08
N SER A 263 -39.50 -13.87 14.52
CA SER A 263 -39.34 -12.42 14.43
C SER A 263 -37.86 -12.03 14.23
N LEU A 264 -37.60 -10.78 13.83
CA LEU A 264 -36.23 -10.28 13.66
C LEU A 264 -35.35 -10.48 14.91
N PRO A 265 -35.80 -10.15 16.15
CA PRO A 265 -35.04 -10.43 17.38
C PRO A 265 -34.63 -11.90 17.59
N GLU A 266 -35.42 -12.83 17.04
CA GLU A 266 -35.19 -14.29 17.16
C GLU A 266 -34.30 -14.85 16.05
N THR A 267 -33.96 -14.04 15.04
CA THR A 267 -33.06 -14.46 13.95
C THR A 267 -31.72 -14.88 14.52
N ARG A 268 -31.30 -16.11 14.21
CA ARG A 268 -30.04 -16.69 14.66
C ARG A 268 -28.94 -16.30 13.69
N ILE A 269 -27.78 -15.92 14.21
CA ILE A 269 -26.65 -15.39 13.44
C ILE A 269 -25.41 -16.18 13.84
N VAL A 270 -24.62 -16.56 12.84
CA VAL A 270 -23.30 -17.16 13.03
C VAL A 270 -22.25 -16.06 13.08
N LEU A 271 -21.45 -16.07 14.13
CA LEU A 271 -20.26 -15.24 14.30
C LEU A 271 -19.02 -16.14 14.39
N VAL A 272 -17.85 -15.52 14.27
CA VAL A 272 -16.56 -16.11 14.56
C VAL A 272 -15.90 -15.32 15.67
N ARG A 273 -15.27 -16.03 16.61
CA ARG A 273 -14.43 -15.46 17.65
C ARG A 273 -12.98 -15.74 17.37
N GLU A 274 -12.17 -14.69 17.31
CA GLU A 274 -10.75 -14.78 17.01
C GLU A 274 -9.93 -13.88 17.92
N PHE A 275 -8.71 -14.30 18.26
CA PHE A 275 -7.80 -13.41 18.97
C PHE A 275 -7.26 -12.36 18.01
N ARG A 276 -7.54 -11.09 18.29
CA ARG A 276 -6.87 -9.96 17.64
C ARG A 276 -6.19 -9.12 18.70
N SER A 277 -4.94 -8.72 18.48
CA SER A 277 -4.17 -7.93 19.44
C SER A 277 -4.76 -6.55 19.73
N SER A 278 -5.69 -6.08 18.88
CA SER A 278 -6.46 -4.85 19.05
C SER A 278 -7.72 -5.01 19.91
N ALA A 279 -8.11 -6.23 20.27
CA ALA A 279 -9.32 -6.49 21.03
C ALA A 279 -9.24 -5.87 22.43
N VAL A 280 -10.27 -5.08 22.77
CA VAL A 280 -10.48 -4.47 24.09
C VAL A 280 -11.79 -4.96 24.73
N THR A 281 -12.29 -6.09 24.24
CA THR A 281 -13.43 -6.83 24.78
C THR A 281 -13.09 -7.46 26.13
N THR A 282 -14.10 -7.94 26.83
CA THR A 282 -13.94 -8.49 28.19
C THR A 282 -13.13 -9.80 28.24
N ASP A 283 -13.04 -10.52 27.12
CA ASP A 283 -12.30 -11.78 27.00
C ASP A 283 -11.02 -11.66 26.16
N GLY A 284 -10.78 -10.50 25.52
CA GLY A 284 -9.62 -10.25 24.67
C GLY A 284 -9.73 -10.82 23.25
N TYR A 285 -10.94 -11.16 22.79
CA TYR A 285 -11.23 -11.64 21.43
C TYR A 285 -12.16 -10.69 20.69
N VAL A 286 -12.07 -10.67 19.36
CA VAL A 286 -13.12 -10.05 18.54
C VAL A 286 -14.21 -11.08 18.26
N HIS A 287 -15.45 -10.60 18.13
CA HIS A 287 -16.63 -11.41 17.82
C HIS A 287 -17.27 -10.80 16.58
N GLU A 288 -16.92 -11.33 15.41
CA GLU A 288 -17.22 -10.69 14.13
C GLU A 288 -17.92 -11.66 13.16
N LEU A 289 -18.34 -11.12 12.02
CA LEU A 289 -18.86 -11.93 10.92
C LEU A 289 -17.72 -12.71 10.27
N PRO A 290 -17.97 -13.91 9.74
CA PRO A 290 -17.00 -14.56 8.89
C PRO A 290 -16.59 -13.64 7.72
N GLY A 291 -15.30 -13.43 7.55
CA GLY A 291 -14.80 -12.48 6.56
C GLY A 291 -13.33 -12.10 6.68
N GLY A 292 -12.78 -11.66 5.57
CA GLY A 292 -11.37 -11.32 5.47
C GLY A 292 -11.06 -10.60 4.15
N SER A 293 -9.78 -10.52 3.83
CA SER A 293 -9.30 -9.79 2.66
C SER A 293 -8.32 -10.62 1.86
N GLN A 294 -8.53 -10.68 0.55
CA GLN A 294 -7.63 -11.34 -0.38
C GLN A 294 -7.22 -10.36 -1.50
N PRO A 295 -6.04 -9.72 -1.39
CA PRO A 295 -5.58 -8.74 -2.36
C PRO A 295 -5.48 -9.30 -3.78
N GLY A 296 -5.95 -8.55 -4.78
CA GLY A 296 -5.89 -8.93 -6.19
C GLY A 296 -7.03 -9.82 -6.68
N THR A 297 -7.98 -10.19 -5.80
CA THR A 297 -9.21 -10.87 -6.21
C THR A 297 -10.21 -9.88 -6.82
N ALA A 298 -10.59 -10.10 -8.07
CA ALA A 298 -11.47 -9.18 -8.81
C ALA A 298 -12.95 -9.21 -8.37
N ASP A 299 -13.44 -10.31 -7.82
CA ASP A 299 -14.82 -10.44 -7.32
C ASP A 299 -14.83 -10.65 -5.79
N PRO A 300 -15.27 -9.65 -5.00
CA PRO A 300 -15.41 -9.77 -3.55
C PRO A 300 -16.27 -10.95 -3.10
N ARG A 301 -17.19 -11.46 -3.94
CA ARG A 301 -17.98 -12.65 -3.63
C ARG A 301 -17.11 -13.90 -3.48
N HIS A 302 -16.04 -14.03 -4.26
CA HIS A 302 -15.13 -15.16 -4.12
C HIS A 302 -14.37 -15.12 -2.80
N VAL A 303 -13.97 -13.93 -2.36
CA VAL A 303 -13.36 -13.73 -1.04
C VAL A 303 -14.37 -14.13 0.04
N ALA A 304 -15.59 -13.60 -0.01
CA ALA A 304 -16.65 -13.94 0.95
C ALA A 304 -16.90 -15.45 1.09
N LEU A 305 -16.91 -16.21 -0.01
CA LEU A 305 -17.08 -17.67 0.01
C LEU A 305 -15.86 -18.41 0.55
N ALA A 306 -14.66 -17.94 0.22
CA ALA A 306 -13.42 -18.53 0.70
C ALA A 306 -13.31 -18.38 2.23
N GLU A 307 -13.50 -17.16 2.73
CA GLU A 307 -13.45 -16.85 4.17
C GLU A 307 -14.54 -17.59 4.93
N LEU A 308 -15.78 -17.61 4.42
CA LEU A 308 -16.86 -18.38 5.04
C LEU A 308 -16.49 -19.87 5.16
N ALA A 309 -15.94 -20.47 4.10
CA ALA A 309 -15.55 -21.87 4.12
C ALA A 309 -14.35 -22.13 5.04
N GLU A 310 -13.41 -21.20 5.12
CA GLU A 310 -12.22 -21.31 5.95
C GLU A 310 -12.52 -21.18 7.44
N GLU A 311 -13.36 -20.23 7.83
CA GLU A 311 -13.62 -19.89 9.23
C GLU A 311 -14.81 -20.64 9.84
N THR A 312 -15.69 -21.20 9.01
CA THR A 312 -16.89 -21.92 9.48
C THR A 312 -16.98 -23.35 8.98
N GLY A 313 -16.18 -23.73 7.97
CA GLY A 313 -16.32 -25.00 7.25
C GLY A 313 -17.52 -25.04 6.29
N LEU A 314 -18.39 -24.02 6.27
CA LEU A 314 -19.58 -23.99 5.43
C LEU A 314 -19.24 -23.70 3.97
N ARG A 315 -19.64 -24.60 3.07
CA ARG A 315 -19.50 -24.42 1.62
C ARG A 315 -20.87 -24.33 0.98
N VAL A 316 -21.13 -23.25 0.25
CA VAL A 316 -22.38 -23.00 -0.45
C VAL A 316 -22.16 -22.56 -1.89
N ASP A 317 -23.21 -22.68 -2.70
CA ASP A 317 -23.22 -22.11 -4.05
C ASP A 317 -23.18 -20.58 -3.99
N ALA A 318 -22.38 -19.96 -4.86
CA ALA A 318 -22.22 -18.51 -4.96
C ALA A 318 -23.55 -17.77 -5.20
N ALA A 319 -24.52 -18.41 -5.87
CA ALA A 319 -25.84 -17.86 -6.14
C ALA A 319 -26.68 -17.65 -4.87
N ARG A 320 -26.32 -18.27 -3.74
CA ARG A 320 -26.98 -18.07 -2.45
C ARG A 320 -26.51 -16.83 -1.71
N LEU A 321 -25.37 -16.26 -2.07
CA LEU A 321 -24.90 -15.02 -1.46
C LEU A 321 -25.65 -13.82 -2.04
N ARG A 322 -26.38 -13.11 -1.18
CA ARG A 322 -27.05 -11.86 -1.51
C ARG A 322 -26.14 -10.67 -1.18
N PRO A 323 -25.79 -9.80 -2.15
CA PRO A 323 -24.99 -8.60 -1.90
C PRO A 323 -25.83 -7.47 -1.30
N HIS A 324 -25.26 -6.72 -0.36
CA HIS A 324 -25.90 -5.56 0.30
C HIS A 324 -25.21 -4.21 0.05
N GLY A 325 -24.05 -4.23 -0.61
CA GLY A 325 -23.28 -3.04 -0.98
C GLY A 325 -21.95 -2.94 -0.23
N VAL A 326 -21.32 -1.76 -0.34
CA VAL A 326 -19.93 -1.54 0.08
C VAL A 326 -19.84 -0.26 0.90
N ARG A 327 -19.27 -0.30 2.12
CA ARG A 327 -19.13 0.86 3.01
C ARG A 327 -17.87 0.79 3.86
N GLN A 328 -17.36 1.93 4.32
CA GLN A 328 -16.26 1.95 5.29
C GLN A 328 -16.77 1.50 6.68
N PRO A 329 -16.03 0.62 7.39
CA PRO A 329 -16.41 0.19 8.73
C PRO A 329 -16.11 1.28 9.79
N ALA A 330 -15.00 2.01 9.62
CA ALA A 330 -14.59 3.10 10.52
C ALA A 330 -13.90 4.23 9.73
N ALA A 331 -14.71 5.12 9.15
CA ALA A 331 -14.26 6.08 8.14
C ALA A 331 -13.19 7.09 8.60
N THR A 332 -13.10 7.39 9.90
CA THR A 332 -12.07 8.28 10.48
C THR A 332 -10.79 7.54 10.89
N VAL A 333 -10.77 6.21 10.78
CA VAL A 333 -9.62 5.37 11.13
C VAL A 333 -8.94 4.85 9.89
N SER A 334 -9.70 4.31 8.93
CA SER A 334 -9.13 3.74 7.71
C SER A 334 -10.01 3.92 6.47
N ALA A 335 -9.33 4.04 5.32
CA ALA A 335 -9.93 4.18 4.01
C ALA A 335 -10.53 2.87 3.44
N HIS A 336 -10.20 1.70 4.00
CA HIS A 336 -10.72 0.43 3.51
C HIS A 336 -12.24 0.31 3.68
N ARG A 337 -12.84 -0.56 2.88
CA ARG A 337 -14.28 -0.80 2.84
C ARG A 337 -14.58 -2.27 3.13
N VAL A 338 -15.83 -2.53 3.51
CA VAL A 338 -16.40 -3.86 3.67
C VAL A 338 -17.43 -4.09 2.56
N HIS A 339 -17.25 -5.16 1.80
CA HIS A 339 -18.21 -5.72 0.85
C HIS A 339 -19.12 -6.69 1.61
N LEU A 340 -20.38 -6.31 1.80
CA LEU A 340 -21.30 -7.05 2.67
C LEU A 340 -22.17 -8.02 1.86
N PHE A 341 -22.20 -9.27 2.31
CA PHE A 341 -23.09 -10.31 1.80
C PHE A 341 -23.93 -10.90 2.94
N SER A 342 -25.07 -11.49 2.60
CA SER A 342 -25.81 -12.36 3.51
C SER A 342 -26.05 -13.72 2.90
N LEU A 343 -26.16 -14.72 3.77
CA LEU A 343 -26.49 -16.10 3.46
C LEU A 343 -27.61 -16.56 4.39
N GLU A 344 -28.78 -16.82 3.83
CA GLU A 344 -29.84 -17.50 4.57
C GLU A 344 -29.51 -19.00 4.68
N LEU A 345 -29.38 -19.48 5.91
CA LEU A 345 -29.09 -20.86 6.26
C LEU A 345 -30.38 -21.67 6.30
N THR A 346 -30.26 -22.95 6.01
CA THR A 346 -31.29 -23.94 6.37
C THR A 346 -31.12 -24.39 7.82
N GLU A 347 -32.17 -24.92 8.44
CA GLU A 347 -32.08 -25.53 9.78
C GLU A 347 -31.00 -26.61 9.82
N ALA A 348 -30.94 -27.47 8.79
CA ALA A 348 -29.94 -28.53 8.69
C ALA A 348 -28.50 -28.01 8.61
N GLU A 349 -28.27 -26.88 7.94
CA GLU A 349 -26.94 -26.25 7.89
C GLU A 349 -26.54 -25.68 9.25
N LEU A 350 -27.46 -25.02 9.95
CA LEU A 350 -27.19 -24.48 11.27
C LEU A 350 -26.93 -25.60 12.29
N ASP A 351 -27.73 -26.67 12.27
CA ASP A 351 -27.53 -27.85 13.11
C ASP A 351 -26.18 -28.53 12.83
N ALA A 352 -25.75 -28.58 11.56
CA ALA A 352 -24.45 -29.12 11.18
C ALA A 352 -23.29 -28.26 11.70
N LEU A 353 -23.43 -26.94 11.69
CA LEU A 353 -22.44 -26.03 12.26
C LEU A 353 -22.35 -26.18 13.79
N GLU A 354 -23.48 -26.31 14.50
CA GLU A 354 -23.49 -26.44 15.96
C GLU A 354 -22.97 -27.80 16.44
N SER A 355 -23.19 -28.86 15.67
CA SER A 355 -22.73 -30.22 16.00
C SER A 355 -21.33 -30.55 15.48
N GLY A 356 -20.83 -29.75 14.53
CA GLY A 356 -19.55 -29.93 13.86
C GLY A 356 -18.33 -29.49 14.68
N PRO A 357 -17.13 -29.55 14.08
CA PRO A 357 -15.95 -28.92 14.63
C PRO A 357 -16.22 -27.44 14.88
N GLN A 358 -15.86 -26.95 16.08
CA GLN A 358 -16.08 -25.55 16.46
C GLN A 358 -14.88 -24.67 16.18
N ARG A 359 -13.75 -25.24 15.75
CA ARG A 359 -12.49 -24.54 15.51
C ARG A 359 -12.10 -24.68 14.06
N HIS A 360 -11.79 -23.55 13.43
CA HIS A 360 -11.39 -23.45 12.03
C HIS A 360 -10.23 -22.47 11.85
N GLY A 361 -9.92 -22.12 10.60
CA GLY A 361 -8.75 -21.31 10.21
C GLY A 361 -7.50 -22.14 9.85
N VAL A 362 -6.51 -21.47 9.26
CA VAL A 362 -5.25 -22.08 8.84
C VAL A 362 -4.20 -21.92 9.95
N THR A 363 -3.99 -22.99 10.72
CA THR A 363 -3.00 -23.01 11.83
C THR A 363 -1.57 -22.65 11.39
N ALA A 364 -1.19 -22.95 10.15
CA ALA A 364 0.12 -22.57 9.61
C ALA A 364 0.31 -21.05 9.51
N ASP A 365 -0.79 -20.32 9.36
CA ASP A 365 -0.84 -18.87 9.23
C ASP A 365 -1.16 -18.19 10.58
N GLY A 366 -1.25 -18.97 11.66
CA GLY A 366 -1.55 -18.52 13.01
C GLY A 366 -3.03 -18.19 13.25
N GLU A 367 -3.89 -18.47 12.28
CA GLU A 367 -5.31 -18.14 12.32
C GLU A 367 -6.12 -19.24 13.02
N HIS A 368 -6.93 -18.82 13.99
CA HIS A 368 -7.72 -19.69 14.84
C HIS A 368 -9.07 -19.04 15.15
N THR A 369 -10.09 -19.44 14.41
CA THR A 369 -11.47 -18.98 14.61
C THR A 369 -12.27 -20.01 15.39
N VAL A 370 -13.16 -19.54 16.25
CA VAL A 370 -14.13 -20.36 16.99
C VAL A 370 -15.54 -19.94 16.60
N LEU A 371 -16.37 -20.89 16.20
CA LEU A 371 -17.78 -20.61 15.86
C LEU A 371 -18.57 -20.14 17.09
N GLU A 372 -19.39 -19.12 16.88
CA GLU A 372 -20.34 -18.62 17.86
C GLU A 372 -21.72 -18.42 17.25
N PHE A 373 -22.74 -18.66 18.06
CA PHE A 373 -24.14 -18.59 17.64
C PHE A 373 -24.88 -17.65 18.58
N THR A 374 -25.48 -16.60 18.02
CA THR A 374 -26.23 -15.61 18.77
C THR A 374 -27.58 -15.34 18.13
N THR A 375 -28.44 -14.60 18.82
CA THR A 375 -29.66 -14.04 18.21
C THR A 375 -29.44 -12.57 17.93
N TYR A 376 -30.20 -12.00 16.99
CA TYR A 376 -30.16 -10.56 16.73
C TYR A 376 -30.41 -9.75 18.01
N ALA A 377 -31.36 -10.18 18.87
CA ALA A 377 -31.62 -9.53 20.15
C ALA A 377 -30.40 -9.52 21.09
N ARG A 378 -29.71 -10.67 21.20
CA ARG A 378 -28.52 -10.79 22.07
C ARG A 378 -27.35 -9.99 21.53
N LEU A 379 -27.14 -10.05 20.22
CA LEU A 379 -26.09 -9.30 19.50
C LEU A 379 -26.17 -7.79 19.79
N LEU A 380 -27.37 -7.21 19.86
CA LEU A 380 -27.56 -5.79 20.17
C LEU A 380 -27.19 -5.39 21.61
N THR A 381 -27.10 -6.37 22.52
CA THR A 381 -26.85 -6.15 23.96
C THR A 381 -25.50 -6.70 24.42
N ASP A 382 -24.78 -7.42 23.56
CA ASP A 382 -23.51 -8.03 23.89
C ASP A 382 -22.38 -6.97 23.82
N PRO A 383 -21.72 -6.65 24.95
CA PRO A 383 -20.65 -5.66 24.96
C PRO A 383 -19.37 -6.10 24.25
N ASN A 384 -19.24 -7.39 23.88
CA ASN A 384 -18.08 -7.90 23.17
C ASN A 384 -18.24 -7.87 21.64
N VAL A 385 -19.46 -7.67 21.13
CA VAL A 385 -19.68 -7.48 19.69
C VAL A 385 -19.51 -6.00 19.35
N ASP A 386 -18.64 -5.72 18.38
CA ASP A 386 -18.32 -4.35 18.02
C ASP A 386 -19.46 -3.66 17.23
N TRP A 387 -19.47 -2.33 17.26
CA TRP A 387 -20.49 -1.55 16.55
C TRP A 387 -20.47 -1.78 15.03
N THR A 388 -19.32 -2.14 14.46
CA THR A 388 -19.18 -2.49 13.05
C THR A 388 -20.03 -3.71 12.73
N THR A 389 -19.86 -4.80 13.49
CA THR A 389 -20.58 -6.06 13.33
C THR A 389 -22.07 -5.84 13.52
N VAL A 390 -22.47 -5.09 14.56
CA VAL A 390 -23.87 -4.70 14.78
C VAL A 390 -24.46 -3.96 13.57
N GLY A 391 -23.71 -3.00 13.03
CA GLY A 391 -24.12 -2.23 11.86
C GLY A 391 -24.25 -3.07 10.59
N LEU A 392 -23.30 -3.98 10.33
CA LEU A 392 -23.30 -4.87 9.17
C LEU A 392 -24.48 -5.85 9.21
N VAL A 393 -24.70 -6.51 10.35
CA VAL A 393 -25.86 -7.39 10.56
C VAL A 393 -27.16 -6.64 10.35
N THR A 394 -27.28 -5.46 10.96
CA THR A 394 -28.50 -4.63 10.84
C THR A 394 -28.74 -4.22 9.39
N ALA A 395 -27.70 -3.84 8.66
CA ALA A 395 -27.83 -3.47 7.25
C ALA A 395 -28.29 -4.65 6.38
N ALA A 396 -27.77 -5.86 6.63
CA ALA A 396 -28.16 -7.05 5.89
C ALA A 396 -29.61 -7.49 6.18
N LEU A 397 -30.00 -7.53 7.46
CA LEU A 397 -31.33 -7.99 7.89
C LEU A 397 -32.45 -6.95 7.70
N ALA A 398 -32.11 -5.66 7.56
CA ALA A 398 -33.11 -4.64 7.20
C ALA A 398 -33.52 -4.69 5.72
N ALA A 399 -32.72 -5.35 4.87
CA ALA A 399 -32.97 -5.48 3.43
C ALA A 399 -33.67 -6.79 3.05
N THR A 400 -33.83 -7.72 3.99
CA THR A 400 -34.60 -8.97 3.88
C THR A 400 -36.03 -8.72 4.30
#